data_AF-A0AAN7B1D2-F1
#
_entry.id   AF-A0AAN7B1D2-F1
#
_cell.length_a   1.000
_cell.length_b   1.000
_cell.length_c   1.000
_cell.angle_alpha   90.00
_cell.angle_beta   90.00
_cell.angle_gamma   90.00
#
_symmetry.space_group_name_H-M   'P 1'
#
loop_
_entity.id
_entity.type
_entity.pdbx_description
1 polymer ?
#
loop_
_entity_poly.entity_id
_entity_poly.type
_entity_poly.pdbx_seq_one_letter_code
_entity_poly.pdbx_strand_id
1 'polypeptide(L)'
;MLRFFKKLLNQPNVIITSRPHATLPPGLDPIQLELEAIGFYPDQVRAYVETAFTDPGTGETDSETPGKIQSYLQKYQLVQGLVRIPIQLDALCFTWDESFHSGMKLDTMTGLYRAIECSLWKKDILRLGKKHAGEPVTQSLVLEIGPSQVEGLIKDEIEFLEFLAFTGL
;
A
#
# COMPACT_ATOMS: atom_id res chain seq x y z
N MET A 1 -6.75 -24.47 -20.15
CA MET A 1 -6.31 -23.75 -18.94
C MET A 1 -6.65 -24.51 -17.65
N LEU A 2 -7.93 -24.85 -17.37
CA LEU A 2 -8.38 -25.56 -16.16
C LEU A 2 -7.65 -26.88 -15.84
N ARG A 3 -7.38 -27.74 -16.85
CA ARG A 3 -6.66 -29.01 -16.64
C ARG A 3 -5.22 -28.81 -16.15
N PHE A 4 -4.54 -27.78 -16.66
CA PHE A 4 -3.18 -27.46 -16.25
C PHE A 4 -3.17 -26.92 -14.82
N PHE A 5 -4.09 -26.00 -14.50
CA PHE A 5 -4.22 -25.45 -13.15
C PHE A 5 -4.51 -26.53 -12.10
N LYS A 6 -5.42 -27.46 -12.40
CA LYS A 6 -5.67 -28.62 -11.54
C LYS A 6 -4.43 -29.49 -11.32
N LYS A 7 -3.67 -29.78 -12.39
CA LYS A 7 -2.44 -30.57 -12.28
C LYS A 7 -1.38 -29.87 -11.41
N LEU A 8 -1.32 -28.55 -11.45
CA LEU A 8 -0.41 -27.74 -10.63
C LEU A 8 -0.83 -27.76 -9.16
N LEU A 9 -2.13 -27.62 -8.88
CA LEU A 9 -2.65 -27.61 -7.50
C LEU A 9 -2.66 -28.99 -6.83
N ASN A 10 -2.59 -30.09 -7.58
CA ASN A 10 -2.45 -31.46 -7.04
C ASN A 10 -0.98 -31.91 -6.98
N GLN A 11 -0.01 -30.99 -7.05
CA GLN A 11 1.39 -31.35 -6.80
C GLN A 11 1.61 -31.62 -5.30
N PRO A 12 2.54 -32.52 -4.94
CA PRO A 12 2.92 -32.71 -3.54
C PRO A 12 3.52 -31.42 -2.96
N ASN A 13 3.27 -31.17 -1.68
CA ASN A 13 3.82 -30.02 -0.94
C ASN A 13 3.49 -28.65 -1.57
N VAL A 14 2.24 -28.48 -2.01
CA VAL A 14 1.76 -27.20 -2.54
C VAL A 14 1.29 -26.28 -1.42
N ILE A 15 1.64 -24.98 -1.51
CA ILE A 15 1.05 -23.92 -0.71
C ILE A 15 0.15 -23.11 -1.62
N ILE A 16 -1.15 -23.05 -1.29
CA ILE A 16 -2.15 -22.33 -2.07
C ILE A 16 -2.56 -21.10 -1.27
N THR A 17 -2.36 -19.91 -1.84
CA THR A 17 -2.89 -18.66 -1.29
C THR A 17 -4.13 -18.24 -2.07
N SER A 18 -5.15 -17.78 -1.38
CA SER A 18 -6.39 -17.32 -2.01
C SER A 18 -7.07 -16.23 -1.18
N ARG A 19 -8.02 -15.52 -1.79
CA ARG A 19 -8.91 -14.60 -1.06
C ARG A 19 -9.92 -15.41 -0.25
N PRO A 20 -10.45 -14.86 0.85
CA PRO A 20 -11.58 -15.49 1.55
C PRO A 20 -12.70 -15.83 0.56
N HIS A 21 -13.27 -17.02 0.73
CA HIS A 21 -14.36 -17.55 -0.12
C HIS A 21 -13.99 -17.86 -1.58
N ALA A 22 -12.70 -17.93 -1.93
CA ALA A 22 -12.30 -18.41 -3.24
C ALA A 22 -12.83 -19.83 -3.48
N THR A 23 -13.48 -20.05 -4.63
CA THR A 23 -13.94 -21.38 -5.01
C THR A 23 -12.79 -22.16 -5.62
N LEU A 24 -12.36 -23.22 -4.94
CA LEU A 24 -11.35 -24.12 -5.48
C LEU A 24 -11.95 -25.00 -6.60
N PRO A 25 -11.19 -25.29 -7.66
CA PRO A 25 -11.68 -26.13 -8.75
C PRO A 25 -12.05 -27.55 -8.26
N PRO A 26 -13.07 -28.20 -8.84
CA PRO A 26 -13.51 -29.51 -8.40
C PRO A 26 -12.48 -30.63 -8.65
N GLY A 27 -12.42 -31.55 -7.69
CA GLY A 27 -11.55 -32.72 -7.74
C GLY A 27 -10.07 -32.40 -7.49
N LEU A 28 -9.78 -31.32 -6.77
CA LEU A 28 -8.50 -31.19 -6.08
C LEU A 28 -8.36 -32.30 -5.02
N ASP A 29 -7.11 -32.63 -4.72
CA ASP A 29 -6.82 -33.48 -3.58
C ASP A 29 -7.22 -32.75 -2.27
N PRO A 30 -7.58 -33.49 -1.19
CA PRO A 30 -8.04 -32.87 0.05
C PRO A 30 -7.00 -31.90 0.62
N ILE A 31 -7.43 -30.71 1.03
CA ILE A 31 -6.55 -29.76 1.73
C ILE A 31 -6.25 -30.30 3.13
N GLN A 32 -4.97 -30.52 3.43
CA GLN A 32 -4.54 -31.08 4.71
C GLN A 32 -4.49 -30.04 5.83
N LEU A 33 -4.27 -28.78 5.48
CA LEU A 33 -4.16 -27.66 6.41
C LEU A 33 -4.70 -26.39 5.77
N GLU A 34 -5.62 -25.73 6.46
CA GLU A 34 -6.15 -24.42 6.10
C GLU A 34 -5.75 -23.41 7.17
N LEU A 35 -5.19 -22.28 6.75
CA LEU A 35 -4.73 -21.21 7.62
C LEU A 35 -5.27 -19.88 7.10
N GLU A 36 -5.58 -18.97 8.02
CA GLU A 36 -6.05 -17.63 7.69
C GLU A 36 -5.00 -16.58 8.04
N ALA A 37 -4.73 -15.67 7.10
CA ALA A 37 -3.90 -14.51 7.34
C ALA A 37 -4.74 -13.39 7.98
N ILE A 38 -4.65 -13.26 9.30
CA ILE A 38 -5.45 -12.30 10.10
C ILE A 38 -4.81 -10.92 10.27
N GLY A 39 -3.65 -10.69 9.65
CA GLY A 39 -2.88 -9.44 9.77
C GLY A 39 -2.04 -9.36 11.05
N PHE A 40 -1.60 -8.15 11.39
CA PHE A 40 -0.72 -7.86 12.51
C PHE A 40 -1.46 -7.66 13.83
N TYR A 41 -0.83 -8.13 14.90
CA TYR A 41 -1.14 -7.77 16.27
C TYR A 41 -0.54 -6.40 16.63
N PRO A 42 -1.03 -5.72 17.68
CA PRO A 42 -0.56 -4.38 18.04
C PRO A 42 0.96 -4.27 18.31
N ASP A 43 1.56 -5.31 18.89
CA ASP A 43 3.01 -5.39 19.11
C ASP A 43 3.78 -5.58 17.81
N GLN A 44 3.23 -6.35 16.86
CA GLN A 44 3.80 -6.52 15.52
C GLN A 44 3.70 -5.23 14.70
N VAL A 45 2.62 -4.45 14.84
CA VAL A 45 2.51 -3.12 14.23
C VAL A 45 3.63 -2.21 14.75
N ARG A 46 3.87 -2.20 16.07
CA ARG A 46 4.96 -1.43 16.67
C ARG A 46 6.32 -1.86 16.14
N ALA A 47 6.60 -3.17 16.14
CA ALA A 47 7.86 -3.71 15.64
C ALA A 47 8.07 -3.40 14.15
N TYR A 48 7.01 -3.45 13.35
CA TYR A 48 7.07 -3.09 11.94
C TYR A 48 7.43 -1.62 11.75
N VAL A 49 6.77 -0.71 12.48
CA VAL A 49 7.08 0.73 12.40
C VAL A 49 8.53 1.00 12.79
N GLU A 50 9.03 0.43 13.89
CA GLU A 50 10.44 0.60 14.28
C GLU A 50 11.41 0.10 13.20
N THR A 51 11.08 -1.04 12.59
CA THR A 51 11.91 -1.63 11.53
C THR A 51 11.85 -0.83 10.23
N ALA A 52 10.69 -0.30 9.86
CA ALA A 52 10.47 0.43 8.61
C ALA A 52 11.29 1.72 8.51
N PHE A 53 11.66 2.30 9.65
CA PHE A 53 12.48 3.52 9.75
C PHE A 53 13.92 3.22 10.21
N THR A 54 14.36 1.97 10.08
CA THR A 54 15.76 1.58 10.26
C THR A 54 16.38 1.29 8.90
N ASP A 55 17.47 1.98 8.58
CA ASP A 55 18.19 1.77 7.33
C ASP A 55 18.79 0.35 7.31
N PRO A 56 18.49 -0.49 6.30
CA PRO A 56 18.95 -1.86 6.26
C PRO A 56 20.45 -2.02 5.96
N GLY A 57 21.12 -0.98 5.44
CA GLY A 57 22.53 -0.98 5.09
C GLY A 57 23.44 -0.42 6.19
N THR A 58 23.00 0.62 6.90
CA THR A 58 23.76 1.28 7.97
C THR A 58 23.29 0.89 9.38
N GLY A 59 22.06 0.40 9.52
CA GLY A 59 21.42 0.15 10.81
C GLY A 59 21.01 1.43 11.55
N GLU A 60 21.11 2.60 10.91
CA GLU A 60 20.68 3.86 11.51
C GLU A 60 19.15 3.93 11.55
N THR A 61 18.60 4.22 12.73
CA THR A 61 17.15 4.33 12.95
C THR A 61 16.75 5.78 13.12
N ASP A 62 15.71 6.22 12.41
CA ASP A 62 15.01 7.46 12.75
C ASP A 62 14.40 7.31 14.16
N SER A 63 14.94 8.06 15.11
CA SER A 63 14.56 7.94 16.52
C SER A 63 13.25 8.65 16.86
N GLU A 64 12.74 9.54 15.99
CA GLU A 64 11.56 10.35 16.27
C GLU A 64 10.31 9.87 15.54
N THR A 65 10.45 9.50 14.27
CA THR A 65 9.30 9.20 13.40
C THR A 65 8.46 8.02 13.88
N PRO A 66 9.04 6.87 14.28
CA PRO A 66 8.29 5.78 14.90
C PRO A 66 7.45 6.26 16.08
N GLY A 67 8.00 7.09 16.97
CA GLY A 67 7.29 7.65 18.13
C GLY A 67 6.10 8.53 17.76
N LYS A 68 6.24 9.34 16.71
CA LYS A 68 5.15 10.18 16.17
C LYS A 68 4.02 9.31 15.57
N ILE A 69 4.36 8.27 14.82
CA ILE A 69 3.40 7.30 14.26
C ILE A 69 2.65 6.59 15.38
N GLN A 70 3.36 6.08 16.40
CA GLN A 70 2.73 5.40 17.52
C GLN A 70 1.76 6.31 18.27
N SER A 71 2.15 7.56 18.53
CA SER A 71 1.31 8.56 19.19
C SER A 71 0.04 8.87 18.36
N TYR A 72 0.18 8.93 17.03
CA TYR A 72 -0.94 9.12 16.13
C TYR A 72 -1.90 7.93 16.14
N LEU A 73 -1.40 6.71 16.03
CA LEU A 73 -2.24 5.51 16.08
C LEU A 73 -3.00 5.41 17.42
N GLN A 74 -2.36 5.77 18.54
CA GLN A 74 -3.05 5.83 19.84
C GLN A 74 -4.19 6.85 19.86
N LYS A 75 -3.99 8.02 19.23
CA LYS A 75 -5.00 9.07 19.14
C LYS A 75 -6.16 8.70 18.19
N TYR A 76 -5.88 7.99 17.10
CA TYR A 76 -6.85 7.65 16.06
C TYR A 76 -7.11 6.14 16.01
N GLN A 77 -7.95 5.65 16.94
CA GLN A 77 -8.29 4.24 17.12
C GLN A 77 -8.81 3.55 15.84
N LEU A 78 -9.53 4.27 14.98
CA LEU A 78 -9.95 3.73 13.68
C LEU A 78 -8.74 3.36 12.82
N VAL A 79 -7.77 4.28 12.68
CA VAL A 79 -6.55 4.04 11.91
C VAL A 79 -5.73 2.92 12.54
N GLN A 80 -5.65 2.87 13.87
CA GLN A 80 -4.97 1.78 14.60
C GLN A 80 -5.54 0.39 14.25
N GLY A 81 -6.86 0.27 14.12
CA GLY A 81 -7.50 -0.98 13.70
C GLY A 81 -7.20 -1.35 12.25
N LEU A 82 -7.09 -0.35 11.38
CA LEU A 82 -6.90 -0.52 9.94
C LEU A 82 -5.48 -0.98 9.60
N VAL A 83 -4.47 -0.32 10.18
CA VAL A 83 -3.06 -0.66 9.94
C VAL A 83 -2.63 -2.01 10.55
N ARG A 84 -3.57 -2.80 11.07
CA ARG A 84 -3.34 -4.23 11.28
C ARG A 84 -3.22 -4.98 9.96
N ILE A 85 -3.74 -4.45 8.86
CA ILE A 85 -3.52 -5.01 7.52
C ILE A 85 -2.13 -4.57 7.04
N PRO A 86 -1.18 -5.49 6.78
CA PRO A 86 0.22 -5.13 6.51
C PRO A 86 0.42 -4.10 5.39
N ILE A 87 -0.33 -4.21 4.28
CA ILE A 87 -0.20 -3.25 3.17
C ILE A 87 -0.66 -1.83 3.54
N GLN A 88 -1.61 -1.69 4.47
CA GLN A 88 -2.07 -0.39 4.95
C GLN A 88 -1.07 0.24 5.92
N LEU A 89 -0.42 -0.59 6.75
CA LEU A 89 0.66 -0.13 7.62
C LEU A 89 1.87 0.33 6.83
N ASP A 90 2.29 -0.47 5.84
CA ASP A 90 3.40 -0.13 4.96
C ASP A 90 3.16 1.21 4.26
N ALA A 91 1.95 1.39 3.73
CA ALA A 91 1.57 2.62 3.08
C ALA A 91 1.48 3.81 4.05
N LEU A 92 1.06 3.61 5.30
CA LEU A 92 1.13 4.66 6.33
C LEU A 92 2.58 5.07 6.60
N CYS A 93 3.50 4.11 6.76
CA CYS A 93 4.91 4.38 6.99
C CYS A 93 5.53 5.13 5.81
N PHE A 94 5.26 4.67 4.59
CA PHE A 94 5.77 5.29 3.37
C PHE A 94 5.30 6.75 3.19
N THR A 95 4.06 7.03 3.56
CA THR A 95 3.43 8.34 3.29
C THR A 95 3.61 9.36 4.41
N TRP A 96 4.25 8.95 5.52
CA TRP A 96 4.27 9.69 6.77
C TRP A 96 4.85 11.12 6.62
N ASP A 97 5.94 11.29 5.89
CA ASP A 97 6.61 12.59 5.74
C ASP A 97 5.98 13.49 4.65
N GLU A 98 5.40 12.92 3.59
CA GLU A 98 4.91 13.68 2.44
C GLU A 98 3.45 14.16 2.58
N SER A 99 2.61 13.39 3.29
CA SER A 99 1.15 13.58 3.26
C SER A 99 0.55 14.15 4.55
N PHE A 100 1.22 13.97 5.69
CA PHE A 100 0.72 14.50 6.96
C PHE A 100 0.95 16.00 7.14
N HIS A 101 1.99 16.55 6.50
CA HIS A 101 2.27 17.98 6.54
C HIS A 101 1.29 18.81 5.68
N SER A 102 0.55 18.19 4.75
CA SER A 102 -0.42 18.88 3.89
C SER A 102 -1.84 18.99 4.49
N GLY A 103 -2.03 18.65 5.77
CA GLY A 103 -3.30 18.86 6.47
C GLY A 103 -4.42 17.87 6.15
N MET A 104 -4.09 16.72 5.55
CA MET A 104 -5.07 15.69 5.22
C MET A 104 -5.51 14.93 6.48
N LYS A 105 -6.77 15.09 6.90
CA LYS A 105 -7.34 14.32 8.00
C LYS A 105 -7.61 12.88 7.56
N LEU A 106 -6.83 11.92 8.03
CA LEU A 106 -7.02 10.49 7.78
C LEU A 106 -8.11 9.89 8.68
N ASP A 107 -9.27 10.54 8.76
CA ASP A 107 -10.36 10.13 9.64
C ASP A 107 -11.19 8.98 9.01
N THR A 108 -10.90 8.59 7.76
CA THR A 108 -11.63 7.54 7.03
C THR A 108 -10.67 6.65 6.23
N MET A 109 -11.12 5.42 5.92
CA MET A 109 -10.41 4.50 5.03
C MET A 109 -10.12 5.09 3.66
N THR A 110 -11.11 5.74 3.06
CA THR A 110 -10.95 6.42 1.77
C THR A 110 -9.92 7.53 1.86
N GLY A 111 -9.93 8.30 2.95
CA GLY A 111 -8.93 9.35 3.18
C GLY A 111 -7.51 8.80 3.24
N LEU A 112 -7.31 7.66 3.92
CA LEU A 112 -6.01 6.98 3.96
C LEU A 112 -5.58 6.53 2.56
N TYR A 113 -6.43 5.82 1.82
CA TYR A 113 -6.10 5.37 0.47
C TYR A 113 -5.83 6.53 -0.50
N ARG A 114 -6.56 7.63 -0.40
CA ARG A 114 -6.31 8.84 -1.22
C ARG A 114 -4.98 9.51 -0.87
N ALA A 115 -4.58 9.53 0.40
CA ALA A 115 -3.28 10.05 0.81
C ALA A 115 -2.13 9.19 0.24
N ILE A 116 -2.30 7.86 0.31
CA ILE A 116 -1.35 6.88 -0.25
C ILE A 116 -1.23 7.03 -1.76
N GLU A 117 -2.36 7.05 -2.45
CA GLU A 117 -2.42 7.26 -3.90
C GLU A 117 -1.67 8.55 -4.29
N CYS A 118 -1.97 9.67 -3.61
CA CYS A 118 -1.33 10.95 -3.89
C CYS A 118 0.20 10.89 -3.73
N SER A 119 0.72 10.30 -2.65
CA SER A 119 2.18 10.18 -2.42
C SER A 119 2.85 9.26 -3.44
N LEU A 120 2.24 8.12 -3.78
CA LEU A 120 2.75 7.24 -4.83
C LEU A 120 2.85 7.97 -6.17
N TRP A 121 1.82 8.74 -6.52
CA TRP A 121 1.82 9.53 -7.74
C TRP A 121 2.83 10.67 -7.71
N LYS A 122 3.00 11.36 -6.59
CA LYS A 122 4.05 12.38 -6.42
C LYS A 122 5.44 11.80 -6.70
N LYS A 123 5.74 10.61 -6.17
CA LYS A 123 6.98 9.87 -6.47
C LYS A 123 7.12 9.57 -7.96
N ASP A 124 6.06 9.06 -8.59
CA ASP A 124 6.14 8.58 -9.97
C ASP A 124 6.08 9.69 -11.02
N ILE A 125 5.49 10.85 -10.72
CA ILE A 125 5.48 12.06 -11.58
C ILE A 125 6.91 12.44 -12.02
N LEU A 126 7.86 12.39 -11.09
CA LEU A 126 9.27 12.67 -11.36
C LEU A 126 9.89 11.63 -12.30
N ARG A 127 9.58 10.34 -12.07
CA ARG A 127 10.11 9.21 -12.86
C ARG A 127 9.53 9.18 -14.27
N LEU A 128 8.28 9.59 -14.42
CA LEU A 128 7.57 9.68 -15.69
C LEU A 128 7.96 10.93 -16.50
N GLY A 129 8.78 11.83 -15.94
CA GLY A 129 9.22 13.04 -16.64
C GLY A 129 8.08 13.97 -17.01
N LYS A 130 7.04 14.03 -16.17
CA LYS A 130 5.86 14.87 -16.41
C LYS A 130 6.25 16.34 -16.47
N LYS A 131 5.45 17.11 -17.20
CA LYS A 131 5.64 18.56 -17.38
C LYS A 131 4.46 19.32 -16.80
N HIS A 132 4.75 20.45 -16.15
CA HIS A 132 3.76 21.40 -15.68
C HIS A 132 4.03 22.74 -16.37
N ALA A 133 3.01 23.30 -17.04
CA ALA A 133 3.13 24.53 -17.83
C ALA A 133 4.28 24.53 -18.88
N GLY A 134 4.60 23.35 -19.44
CA GLY A 134 5.65 23.19 -20.46
C GLY A 134 7.05 22.88 -19.91
N GLU A 135 7.26 23.06 -18.61
CA GLU A 135 8.53 22.80 -17.92
C GLU A 135 8.52 21.42 -17.22
N PRO A 136 9.67 20.73 -17.12
CA PRO A 136 9.78 19.50 -16.34
C PRO A 136 9.41 19.73 -14.87
N VAL A 137 8.60 18.84 -14.31
CA VAL A 137 8.24 18.89 -12.90
C VAL A 137 9.49 18.60 -12.05
N THR A 138 9.77 19.50 -11.10
CA THR A 138 10.89 19.37 -10.15
C THR A 138 10.43 18.84 -8.80
N GLN A 139 11.35 18.31 -8.00
CA GLN A 139 11.03 17.76 -6.69
C GLN A 139 10.44 18.80 -5.73
N SER A 140 10.89 20.05 -5.79
CA SER A 140 10.31 21.14 -5.00
C SER A 140 8.85 21.39 -5.36
N LEU A 141 8.52 21.37 -6.66
CA LEU A 141 7.14 21.55 -7.12
C LEU A 141 6.24 20.39 -6.70
N VAL A 142 6.72 19.15 -6.75
CA VAL A 142 5.96 17.95 -6.34
C VAL A 142 5.52 18.00 -4.87
N LEU A 143 6.38 18.53 -4.01
CA LEU A 143 6.06 18.68 -2.59
C LEU A 143 4.93 19.70 -2.37
N GLU A 144 4.90 20.77 -3.18
CA GLU A 144 3.93 21.87 -3.04
C GLU A 144 2.58 21.59 -3.69
N ILE A 145 2.52 20.78 -4.76
CA ILE A 145 1.26 20.52 -5.46
C ILE A 145 0.28 19.69 -4.62
N GLY A 146 -0.99 20.09 -4.66
CA GLY A 146 -2.08 19.38 -3.99
C GLY A 146 -2.63 18.20 -4.80
N PRO A 147 -3.51 17.36 -4.19
CA PRO A 147 -4.07 16.16 -4.83
C PRO A 147 -4.71 16.42 -6.20
N SER A 148 -5.51 17.48 -6.35
CA SER A 148 -6.17 17.78 -7.63
C SER A 148 -5.18 18.16 -8.75
N GLN A 149 -4.04 18.75 -8.39
CA GLN A 149 -2.99 19.07 -9.37
C GLN A 149 -2.19 17.83 -9.74
N VAL A 150 -1.94 16.94 -8.76
CA VAL A 150 -1.38 15.61 -9.01
C VAL A 150 -2.27 14.88 -10.01
N GLU A 151 -3.56 14.70 -9.72
CA GLU A 151 -4.53 14.03 -10.62
C GLU A 151 -4.51 14.62 -12.04
N GLY A 152 -4.40 15.94 -12.19
CA GLY A 152 -4.31 16.58 -13.51
C GLY A 152 -3.05 16.21 -14.31
N LEU A 153 -1.91 15.97 -13.65
CA LEU A 153 -0.63 15.64 -14.31
C LEU A 153 -0.54 14.17 -14.78
N ILE A 154 -1.30 13.28 -14.12
CA ILE A 154 -1.25 11.82 -14.34
C ILE A 154 -2.59 11.26 -14.83
N LYS A 155 -3.46 12.14 -15.33
CA LYS A 155 -4.81 11.76 -15.73
C LYS A 155 -4.82 10.60 -16.73
N ASP A 156 -3.92 10.65 -17.73
CA ASP A 156 -3.82 9.62 -18.75
C ASP A 156 -3.45 8.25 -18.15
N GLU A 157 -2.56 8.22 -17.15
CA GLU A 157 -2.18 6.99 -16.45
C GLU A 157 -3.30 6.45 -15.57
N ILE A 158 -4.04 7.34 -14.89
CA ILE A 158 -5.23 6.95 -14.10
C ILE A 158 -6.25 6.29 -15.03
N GLU A 159 -6.63 6.95 -16.12
CA GLU A 159 -7.62 6.44 -17.08
C GLU A 159 -7.16 5.10 -17.68
N PHE A 160 -5.87 4.94 -17.97
CA PHE A 160 -5.31 3.69 -18.46
C PHE A 160 -5.39 2.55 -17.43
N LEU A 161 -5.00 2.82 -16.17
CA LEU A 161 -5.07 1.82 -15.09
C LEU A 161 -6.51 1.45 -14.75
N GLU A 162 -7.42 2.42 -14.75
CA GLU A 162 -8.85 2.17 -14.58
C GLU A 162 -9.38 1.29 -15.70
N PHE A 163 -9.05 1.61 -16.95
CA PHE A 163 -9.43 0.78 -18.10
C PHE A 163 -8.96 -0.66 -17.90
N LEU A 164 -7.67 -0.88 -17.61
CA LEU A 164 -7.12 -2.21 -17.34
C LEU A 164 -7.81 -2.91 -16.16
N ALA A 165 -8.11 -2.20 -15.08
CA ALA A 165 -8.76 -2.77 -13.91
C ALA A 165 -10.18 -3.28 -14.22
N PHE A 166 -10.91 -2.60 -15.11
CA PHE A 166 -12.28 -2.98 -15.48
C PHE A 166 -12.36 -3.96 -16.65
N THR A 167 -11.45 -3.88 -17.62
CA THR A 167 -11.43 -4.79 -18.76
C THR A 167 -10.65 -6.08 -18.49
N GLY A 168 -9.83 -6.08 -17.43
CA GLY A 168 -8.85 -7.12 -17.17
C GLY A 168 -7.59 -6.95 -18.02
N LEU A 169 -6.55 -7.69 -17.63
CA LEU A 169 -5.33 -7.91 -18.41
C LEU A 169 -5.52 -9.02 -19.45
#